data_AF-A0A1N6K6L2-F1
#
_entry.id   AF-A0A1N6K6L2-F1
#
_cell.length_a   1.000
_cell.length_b   1.000
_cell.length_c   1.000
_cell.angle_alpha   90.00
_cell.angle_beta   90.00
_cell.angle_gamma   90.00
#
_symmetry.space_group_name_H-M   'P 1'
#
loop_
_entity.id
_entity.type
_entity.pdbx_description
1 polymer ?
#
loop_
_entity_poly.entity_id
_entity_poly.type
_entity_poly.pdbx_seq_one_letter_code
_entity_poly.pdbx_strand_id
1 'polypeptide(L)'
;MPAPYAPRRIVRQPDWQVNGARFKLYWIDVHGAAAPEPEISAMAEAVAREVLPIEMQAEGAGHDLRFVVLHRGTDGLWLLLDWWAHGDICCQRLFRADPEGGVFLPMLGRPLLACVWELAVIEAERRAWIETMMTPTPNPSAYLATALPDGMH
;
A
#
# COMPACT_ATOMS: atom_id res chain seq x y z
N MET A 1 4.68 -4.28 27.59
CA MET A 1 3.84 -5.31 26.95
C MET A 1 3.02 -4.63 25.87
N PRO A 2 2.91 -5.19 24.65
CA PRO A 2 2.00 -4.65 23.64
C PRO A 2 0.56 -4.69 24.18
N ALA A 3 -0.28 -3.77 23.70
CA ALA A 3 -1.72 -3.86 23.94
C ALA A 3 -2.27 -5.15 23.32
N PRO A 4 -3.38 -5.71 23.86
CA PRO A 4 -4.06 -6.83 23.23
C PRO A 4 -4.39 -6.53 21.77
N TYR A 5 -4.22 -7.53 20.90
CA TYR A 5 -4.58 -7.42 19.50
C TYR A 5 -6.10 -7.23 19.36
N ALA A 6 -6.50 -6.20 18.63
CA ALA A 6 -7.86 -6.04 18.13
C ALA A 6 -7.77 -5.89 16.60
N PRO A 7 -8.56 -6.64 15.83
CA PRO A 7 -8.51 -6.54 14.39
C PRO A 7 -8.96 -5.15 13.93
N ARG A 8 -8.46 -4.70 12.79
CA ARG A 8 -8.89 -3.44 12.16
C ARG A 8 -9.63 -3.75 10.87
N ARG A 9 -10.56 -2.87 10.52
CA ARG A 9 -11.25 -2.97 9.24
C ARG A 9 -10.25 -2.62 8.14
N ILE A 10 -10.06 -3.56 7.21
CA ILE A 10 -9.32 -3.33 5.97
C ILE A 10 -10.33 -3.37 4.82
N VAL A 11 -10.31 -2.34 3.97
CA VAL A 11 -11.23 -2.19 2.84
C VAL A 11 -10.47 -1.84 1.58
N ARG A 12 -10.76 -2.57 0.51
CA ARG A 12 -10.27 -2.25 -0.83
C ARG A 12 -11.01 -1.03 -1.39
N GLN A 13 -10.24 0.01 -1.68
CA GLN A 13 -10.71 1.20 -2.37
C GLN A 13 -10.59 1.04 -3.90
N PRO A 14 -11.22 1.92 -4.69
CA PRO A 14 -10.96 1.99 -6.13
C PRO A 14 -9.46 2.14 -6.44
N ASP A 15 -9.00 1.42 -7.46
CA ASP A 15 -7.60 1.43 -7.86
C ASP A 15 -7.17 2.82 -8.36
N TRP A 16 -5.95 3.23 -8.05
CA TRP A 16 -5.38 4.45 -8.62
C TRP A 16 -4.72 4.17 -9.96
N GLN A 17 -4.69 5.21 -10.80
CA GLN A 17 -3.88 5.25 -12.02
C GLN A 17 -2.96 6.46 -11.99
N VAL A 18 -1.66 6.21 -11.79
CA VAL A 18 -0.66 7.26 -11.62
C VAL A 18 0.51 6.99 -12.53
N ASN A 19 0.78 7.92 -13.45
CA ASN A 19 1.90 7.85 -14.41
C ASN A 19 1.97 6.51 -15.18
N GLY A 20 0.81 5.96 -15.55
CA GLY A 20 0.69 4.67 -16.24
C GLY A 20 0.78 3.43 -15.34
N ALA A 21 1.07 3.60 -14.04
CA ALA A 21 1.02 2.53 -13.06
C ALA A 21 -0.39 2.40 -12.43
N ARG A 22 -0.78 1.17 -12.12
CA ARG A 22 -2.06 0.78 -11.53
C ARG A 22 -1.82 0.34 -10.08
N PHE A 23 -2.54 0.97 -9.15
CA PHE A 23 -2.38 0.72 -7.72
C PHE A 23 -3.61 0.07 -7.12
N LYS A 24 -3.35 -1.06 -6.49
CA LYS A 24 -4.25 -1.66 -5.53
C LYS A 24 -4.27 -0.83 -4.24
N LEU A 25 -5.33 -0.08 -3.95
CA LEU A 25 -5.41 0.75 -2.74
C LEU A 25 -6.13 0.03 -1.60
N TYR A 26 -5.45 -0.14 -0.47
CA TYR A 26 -6.03 -0.64 0.77
C TYR A 26 -6.13 0.46 1.80
N TRP A 27 -7.30 0.56 2.44
CA TRP A 27 -7.54 1.48 3.53
C TRP A 27 -7.69 0.72 4.85
N ILE A 28 -6.98 1.20 5.87
CA ILE A 28 -7.06 0.70 7.25
C ILE A 28 -7.37 1.87 8.16
N ASP A 29 -8.36 1.72 9.04
CA ASP A 29 -8.74 2.79 9.96
C ASP A 29 -8.93 2.26 11.38
N VAL A 30 -8.27 2.91 12.34
CA VAL A 30 -8.33 2.56 13.77
C VAL A 30 -9.73 2.74 14.37
N HIS A 31 -10.57 3.59 13.79
CA HIS A 31 -11.96 3.83 14.18
C HIS A 31 -12.97 3.04 13.33
N GLY A 32 -12.50 2.27 12.34
CA GLY A 32 -13.32 1.40 11.49
C GLY A 32 -14.01 2.10 10.32
N ALA A 33 -13.59 3.32 9.96
CA ALA A 33 -14.09 3.99 8.76
C ALA A 33 -13.82 3.14 7.51
N ALA A 34 -14.80 3.04 6.61
CA ALA A 34 -14.71 2.17 5.43
C ALA A 34 -13.90 2.78 4.26
N ALA A 35 -13.64 4.08 4.30
CA ALA A 35 -12.88 4.81 3.29
C ALA A 35 -12.16 6.01 3.93
N PRO A 36 -11.03 6.45 3.36
CA PRO A 36 -10.42 7.71 3.74
C PRO A 36 -11.27 8.89 3.25
N GLU A 37 -11.07 10.04 3.88
CA GLU A 37 -11.52 11.32 3.37
C GLU A 37 -10.87 11.59 2.00
N PRO A 38 -11.60 12.19 1.04
CA PRO A 38 -11.08 12.43 -0.31
C PRO A 38 -9.75 13.19 -0.34
N GLU A 39 -9.57 14.15 0.57
CA GLU A 39 -8.36 14.98 0.67
C GLU A 39 -7.15 14.14 1.08
N ILE A 40 -7.33 13.18 2.00
CA ILE A 40 -6.27 12.27 2.44
C ILE A 40 -5.85 11.34 1.29
N SER A 41 -6.84 10.80 0.55
CA SER A 41 -6.55 9.98 -0.63
C SER A 41 -5.84 10.78 -1.72
N ALA A 42 -6.30 11.99 -2.03
CA ALA A 42 -5.72 12.84 -3.07
C ALA A 42 -4.27 13.23 -2.75
N MET A 43 -3.98 13.54 -1.48
CA MET A 43 -2.64 13.87 -1.03
C MET A 43 -1.69 12.67 -1.09
N ALA A 44 -2.17 11.48 -0.71
CA ALA A 44 -1.40 10.25 -0.84
C ALA A 44 -1.10 9.90 -2.32
N GLU A 45 -2.08 10.09 -3.20
CA GLU A 45 -1.91 9.89 -4.65
C GLU A 45 -0.91 10.91 -5.24
N ALA A 46 -0.90 12.16 -4.75
CA ALA A 46 0.08 13.16 -5.15
C ALA A 46 1.52 12.75 -4.78
N VAL A 47 1.73 12.20 -3.57
CA VAL A 47 3.04 11.64 -3.18
C VAL A 47 3.44 10.49 -4.10
N ALA A 48 2.52 9.57 -4.40
CA ALA A 48 2.80 8.50 -5.35
C ALA A 48 3.26 9.06 -6.71
N ARG A 49 2.55 10.08 -7.23
CA ARG A 49 2.86 10.72 -8.52
C ARG A 49 4.26 11.33 -8.58
N GLU A 50 4.73 11.91 -7.48
CA GLU A 50 6.05 12.54 -7.40
C GLU A 50 7.17 11.52 -7.18
N VAL A 51 6.97 10.58 -6.27
CA VAL A 51 8.04 9.69 -5.78
C VAL A 51 8.31 8.54 -6.74
N LEU A 52 7.26 7.92 -7.28
CA LEU A 52 7.40 6.66 -8.01
C LEU A 52 8.32 6.73 -9.23
N PRO A 53 8.26 7.76 -10.09
CA PRO A 53 9.18 7.84 -11.22
C PRO A 53 10.66 7.80 -10.81
N ILE A 54 11.00 8.39 -9.67
CA ILE A 54 12.37 8.46 -9.14
C ILE A 54 12.77 7.08 -8.61
N GLU A 55 11.93 6.47 -7.77
CA GLU A 55 12.23 5.20 -7.13
C GLU A 55 12.29 4.04 -8.13
N MET A 56 11.43 4.04 -9.14
CA MET A 56 11.43 3.03 -10.20
C MET A 56 12.68 3.11 -11.09
N GLN A 57 13.23 4.31 -11.29
CA GLN A 57 14.49 4.48 -12.01
C GLN A 57 15.68 3.92 -11.21
N ALA A 58 15.65 4.08 -9.88
CA ALA A 58 16.68 3.54 -8.99
C ALA A 58 16.58 2.02 -8.84
N GLU A 59 15.36 1.50 -8.65
CA GLU A 59 15.07 0.11 -8.31
C GLU A 59 14.01 -0.45 -9.27
N GLY A 60 14.47 -0.79 -10.49
CA GLY A 60 13.79 -1.64 -11.49
C GLY A 60 12.30 -1.36 -11.77
N ALA A 61 12.00 -0.70 -12.88
CA ALA A 61 10.65 -0.35 -13.34
C ALA A 61 9.85 -1.49 -14.02
N GLY A 62 10.11 -2.77 -13.73
CA GLY A 62 9.73 -3.88 -14.63
C GLY A 62 8.24 -4.01 -14.95
N HIS A 63 7.34 -3.51 -14.09
CA HIS A 63 5.89 -3.70 -14.20
C HIS A 63 5.13 -2.44 -13.76
N ASP A 64 3.94 -2.26 -14.32
CA ASP A 64 3.02 -1.16 -13.99
C ASP A 64 2.09 -1.50 -12.80
N LEU A 65 2.27 -2.66 -12.17
CA LEU A 65 1.44 -3.20 -11.09
C LEU A 65 2.02 -2.91 -9.71
N ARG A 66 1.21 -2.33 -8.82
CA ARG A 66 1.63 -1.85 -7.50
C ARG A 66 0.50 -1.98 -6.49
N PHE A 67 0.81 -1.80 -5.22
CA PHE A 67 -0.19 -1.63 -4.17
C PHE A 67 0.18 -0.52 -3.20
N VAL A 68 -0.83 0.00 -2.53
CA VAL A 68 -0.72 1.07 -1.54
C VAL A 68 -1.50 0.67 -0.32
N VAL A 69 -0.90 0.86 0.85
CA VAL A 69 -1.63 0.84 2.12
C VAL A 69 -1.70 2.25 2.65
N LEU A 70 -2.91 2.76 2.80
CA LEU A 70 -3.20 4.02 3.47
C LEU A 70 -3.85 3.67 4.81
N HIS A 71 -3.22 4.09 5.89
CA HIS A 71 -3.58 3.61 7.23
C HIS A 71 -3.71 4.77 8.22
N ARG A 72 -4.92 4.98 8.73
CA ARG A 72 -5.13 5.81 9.93
C ARG A 72 -4.86 4.98 11.18
N GLY A 73 -3.70 5.22 11.78
CA GLY A 73 -3.33 4.73 13.09
C GLY A 73 -3.70 5.70 14.21
N THR A 74 -3.38 5.33 15.45
CA THR A 74 -3.52 6.24 16.61
C THR A 74 -2.55 7.42 16.52
N ASP A 75 -1.37 7.18 15.95
CA ASP A 75 -0.26 8.13 16.00
C ASP A 75 -0.06 8.88 14.68
N GLY A 76 -0.92 8.66 13.68
CA GLY A 76 -0.82 9.35 12.39
C GLY A 76 -1.46 8.62 11.23
N LEU A 77 -1.39 9.27 10.08
CA LEU A 77 -1.70 8.69 8.78
C LEU A 77 -0.41 8.11 8.20
N TRP A 78 -0.44 6.86 7.77
CA TRP A 78 0.69 6.15 7.19
C TRP A 78 0.38 5.81 5.74
N LEU A 79 1.37 6.02 4.88
CA LEU A 79 1.30 5.69 3.47
C LEU A 79 2.47 4.77 3.12
N LEU A 80 2.14 3.54 2.74
CA LEU A 80 3.06 2.55 2.25
C LEU A 80 2.88 2.47 0.73
N LEU A 81 3.92 2.84 -0.01
CA LEU A 81 3.97 2.71 -1.47
C LEU A 81 4.83 1.50 -1.80
N ASP A 82 4.20 0.44 -2.31
CA ASP A 82 4.85 -0.84 -2.55
C ASP A 82 4.85 -1.21 -4.04
N TRP A 83 5.96 -1.80 -4.50
CA TRP A 83 6.10 -2.27 -5.88
C TRP A 83 6.99 -3.49 -6.00
N TRP A 84 6.74 -4.27 -7.06
CA TRP A 84 7.52 -5.46 -7.38
C TRP A 84 8.66 -5.09 -8.33
N ALA A 85 9.90 -5.29 -7.87
CA ALA A 85 11.12 -5.14 -8.64
C ALA A 85 11.77 -6.50 -8.86
N HIS A 86 12.57 -6.61 -9.93
CA HIS A 86 13.35 -7.82 -10.27
C HIS A 86 12.55 -9.13 -10.41
N GLY A 87 11.21 -9.06 -10.40
CA GLY A 87 10.28 -10.18 -10.55
C GLY A 87 9.79 -10.77 -9.23
N ASP A 88 10.57 -10.67 -8.15
CA ASP A 88 10.32 -11.34 -6.86
C ASP A 88 10.64 -10.49 -5.61
N ILE A 89 11.13 -9.25 -5.78
CA ILE A 89 11.46 -8.36 -4.66
C ILE A 89 10.36 -7.32 -4.47
N CYS A 90 9.76 -7.26 -3.27
CA CYS A 90 8.85 -6.19 -2.89
C CYS A 90 9.66 -5.02 -2.33
N CYS A 91 9.69 -3.90 -3.05
CA CYS A 91 10.27 -2.65 -2.62
C CYS A 91 9.18 -1.75 -2.02
N GLN A 92 9.58 -0.88 -1.09
CA GLN A 92 8.65 -0.04 -0.35
C GLN A 92 9.23 1.37 -0.09
N ARG A 93 8.35 2.37 -0.07
CA ARG A 93 8.59 3.67 0.58
C ARG A 93 7.50 3.96 1.59
N LEU A 94 7.92 4.40 2.77
CA LEU A 94 7.05 4.71 3.90
C LEU A 94 6.98 6.21 4.13
N PHE A 95 5.78 6.74 4.27
CA PHE A 95 5.50 8.13 4.60
C PHE A 95 4.55 8.23 5.79
N ARG A 96 4.60 9.37 6.48
CA ARG A 96 3.69 9.71 7.57
C ARG A 96 3.20 11.14 7.44
N ALA A 97 1.93 11.35 7.75
CA ALA A 97 1.34 12.64 8.03
C ALA A 97 0.72 12.65 9.43
N ASP A 98 0.40 13.84 9.96
CA ASP A 98 -0.27 13.98 11.24
C ASP A 98 -1.72 13.44 11.17
N PRO A 99 -2.29 12.98 12.31
CA PRO A 99 -3.64 12.37 12.32
C PRO A 99 -4.75 13.32 11.83
N GLU A 100 -4.59 14.61 12.10
CA GLU A 100 -5.52 15.67 11.71
C GLU A 100 -5.39 16.07 10.22
N GLY A 101 -4.45 15.44 9.50
CA GLY A 101 -4.07 15.78 8.14
C GLY A 101 -2.76 16.59 8.08
N GLY A 102 -2.31 16.90 6.87
CA GLY A 102 -1.01 17.54 6.62
C GLY A 102 -0.16 16.72 5.65
N VAL A 103 1.00 17.23 5.27
CA VAL A 103 1.82 16.64 4.20
C VAL A 103 2.41 15.29 4.62
N PHE A 104 2.31 14.28 3.75
CA PHE A 104 3.03 13.01 3.91
C PHE A 104 4.54 13.25 3.74
N LEU A 105 5.28 13.05 4.83
CA LEU A 105 6.74 13.17 4.85
C LEU A 105 7.38 11.78 4.83
N PRO A 106 8.49 11.59 4.10
CA PRO A 106 9.16 10.30 4.01
C PRO A 106 9.79 9.92 5.35
N MET A 107 9.66 8.66 5.75
CA MET A 107 10.21 8.13 6.99
C MET A 107 11.66 7.66 6.83
N LEU A 108 12.53 8.54 6.33
CA LEU A 108 13.93 8.23 6.02
C LEU A 108 14.75 7.89 7.28
N GLY A 109 15.66 6.92 7.15
CA GLY A 109 16.60 6.53 8.20
C GLY A 109 15.98 5.78 9.39
N ARG A 110 14.67 5.51 9.37
CA ARG A 110 14.01 4.68 10.37
C ARG A 110 13.79 3.27 9.83
N PRO A 111 14.10 2.22 10.61
CA PRO A 111 13.98 0.83 10.16
C PRO A 111 12.53 0.31 10.30
N LEU A 112 11.55 1.13 9.91
CA LEU A 112 10.14 0.74 9.96
C LEU A 112 9.78 0.03 8.65
N LEU A 113 9.17 -1.14 8.76
CA LEU A 113 8.62 -1.88 7.64
C LEU A 113 7.11 -1.65 7.54
N ALA A 114 6.38 -2.24 8.48
CA ALA A 114 4.93 -2.23 8.55
C ALA A 114 4.47 -2.62 9.96
N CYS A 115 3.27 -2.23 10.34
CA CYS A 115 2.59 -2.74 11.54
C CYS A 115 1.86 -4.06 11.25
N VAL A 116 1.36 -4.72 12.31
CA VAL A 116 0.70 -6.04 12.20
C VAL A 116 -0.52 -6.06 11.27
N TRP A 117 -1.24 -4.95 11.14
CA TRP A 117 -2.40 -4.85 10.24
C TRP A 117 -1.98 -4.64 8.78
N GLU A 118 -0.96 -3.82 8.53
CA GLU A 118 -0.39 -3.62 7.20
C GLU A 118 0.27 -4.90 6.66
N LEU A 119 0.88 -5.71 7.55
CA LEU A 119 1.47 -7.01 7.19
C LEU A 119 0.43 -8.00 6.64
N ALA A 120 -0.84 -7.91 7.04
CA ALA A 120 -1.91 -8.74 6.46
C ALA A 120 -2.12 -8.42 4.97
N VAL A 121 -2.05 -7.14 4.61
CA VAL A 121 -2.15 -6.69 3.21
C VAL A 121 -0.92 -7.14 2.41
N ILE A 122 0.28 -6.92 2.96
CA ILE A 122 1.54 -7.30 2.29
C ILE A 122 1.58 -8.82 2.03
N GLU A 123 1.14 -9.64 2.98
CA GLU A 123 1.05 -11.09 2.79
C GLU A 123 0.03 -11.49 1.71
N ALA A 124 -1.14 -10.85 1.67
CA ALA A 124 -2.13 -11.10 0.62
C ALA A 124 -1.61 -10.69 -0.76
N GLU A 125 -0.92 -9.56 -0.85
CA GLU A 125 -0.31 -9.08 -2.10
C GLU A 125 0.81 -10.00 -2.59
N ARG A 126 1.64 -10.49 -1.68
CA ARG A 126 2.66 -11.50 -1.99
C ARG A 126 2.05 -12.78 -2.53
N ARG A 127 0.96 -13.29 -1.91
CA ARG A 127 0.24 -14.47 -2.40
C ARG A 127 -0.34 -14.23 -3.79
N ALA A 128 -1.04 -13.11 -3.98
CA ALA A 128 -1.60 -12.73 -5.27
C ALA A 128 -0.50 -12.69 -6.35
N TRP A 129 0.64 -12.06 -6.07
CA TRP A 129 1.76 -11.99 -7.00
C TRP A 129 2.28 -13.36 -7.41
N ILE A 130 2.49 -14.27 -6.45
CA ILE A 130 2.96 -15.62 -6.73
C ILE A 130 1.94 -16.38 -7.58
N GLU A 131 0.67 -16.33 -7.21
CA GLU A 131 -0.40 -17.09 -7.85
C GLU A 131 -0.71 -16.61 -9.28
N THR A 132 -0.52 -15.32 -9.57
CA THR A 132 -0.94 -14.74 -10.85
C THR A 132 0.21 -14.29 -11.73
N MET A 133 1.32 -13.81 -11.17
CA MET A 133 2.45 -13.24 -11.92
C MET A 133 3.65 -14.18 -12.01
N MET A 134 3.91 -15.02 -11.00
CA MET A 134 5.03 -15.96 -10.99
C MET A 134 4.64 -17.34 -11.57
N THR A 135 3.99 -17.32 -12.74
CA THR A 135 3.54 -18.52 -13.47
C THR A 135 4.11 -18.55 -14.89
N PRO A 136 4.04 -19.68 -15.62
CA PRO A 136 4.48 -19.74 -17.03
C PRO A 136 3.77 -18.74 -17.95
N THR A 137 2.58 -18.27 -17.55
CA THR A 137 1.78 -17.27 -18.27
C THR A 137 1.31 -16.18 -17.30
N PRO A 138 2.15 -15.18 -16.98
CA PRO A 138 1.80 -14.11 -16.05
C PRO A 138 0.51 -13.38 -16.46
N ASN A 139 -0.36 -13.13 -15.47
CA ASN A 139 -1.67 -12.53 -15.69
C ASN A 139 -1.88 -11.27 -14.82
N PRO A 140 -1.55 -10.07 -15.35
CA PRO A 140 -1.73 -8.79 -14.67
C PRO A 140 -3.17 -8.50 -14.24
N SER A 141 -4.15 -8.89 -15.06
CA SER A 141 -5.56 -8.66 -14.75
C SER A 141 -6.03 -9.53 -13.58
N ALA A 142 -5.55 -10.78 -13.51
CA ALA A 142 -5.80 -11.64 -12.36
C ALA A 142 -5.14 -11.08 -11.09
N TYR A 143 -3.91 -10.56 -11.17
CA TYR A 143 -3.25 -9.92 -10.02
C TYR A 143 -4.10 -8.77 -9.45
N LEU A 144 -4.61 -7.88 -10.32
CA LEU A 144 -5.43 -6.75 -9.90
C LEU A 144 -6.78 -7.18 -9.30
N ALA A 145 -7.34 -8.29 -9.77
CA ALA A 145 -8.58 -8.86 -9.26
C ALA A 145 -8.41 -9.63 -7.95
N THR A 146 -7.22 -10.20 -7.69
CA THR A 146 -6.91 -10.90 -6.44
C THR A 146 -6.46 -9.91 -5.38
N ALA A 147 -7.28 -9.72 -4.34
CA ALA A 147 -7.03 -8.79 -3.25
C ALA A 147 -7.37 -9.43 -1.90
N LEU A 148 -6.85 -8.84 -0.81
CA LEU A 148 -7.32 -9.18 0.53
C LEU A 148 -8.84 -8.89 0.62
N PRO A 149 -9.67 -9.85 1.06
CA PRO A 149 -11.10 -9.62 1.22
C PRO A 149 -11.38 -8.52 2.24
N ASP A 150 -12.36 -7.67 1.97
CA ASP A 150 -12.81 -6.66 2.92
C ASP A 150 -13.27 -7.31 4.23
N GLY A 151 -12.84 -6.75 5.36
CA GLY A 151 -13.21 -7.32 6.66
C GLY A 151 -12.33 -6.88 7.81
N MET A 152 -12.51 -7.57 8.93
CA MET A 152 -11.71 -7.40 10.13
C MET A 152 -10.52 -8.35 10.05
N HIS A 153 -9.31 -7.78 10.00
CA HIS A 153 -8.05 -8.54 9.98
C HIS A 153 -7.27 -8.24 11.24
#